data_AF-A0A5K1B8P9-F1
#
_entry.id   AF-A0A5K1B8P9-F1
#
_cell.length_a   1.000
_cell.length_b   1.000
_cell.length_c   1.000
_cell.angle_alpha   90.00
_cell.angle_beta   90.00
_cell.angle_gamma   90.00
#
_symmetry.space_group_name_H-M   'P 1'
#
loop_
_entity.id
_entity.type
_entity.pdbx_description
1 polymer ?
#
loop_
_entity_poly.entity_id
_entity_poly.type
_entity_poly.pdbx_seq_one_letter_code
_entity_poly.pdbx_strand_id
1 'polypeptide(L)' 'DGENAAQEAKKSNHVIRKQEKRAEGHKLDPHIEEQFSGGRLLACIASRPGQCGRADG' A
#
# COMPACT_ATOMS: atom_id res chain seq x y z
N ASP A 1 -7.63 -12.87 12.71
CA ASP A 1 -7.68 -11.85 13.77
C ASP A 1 -6.28 -11.39 14.11
N GLY A 2 -5.80 -10.36 13.40
CA GLY A 2 -4.48 -9.77 13.62
C GLY A 2 -4.68 -8.34 14.09
N GLU A 3 -4.35 -8.12 15.35
CA GLU A 3 -4.47 -6.84 16.06
C GLU A 3 -3.80 -5.72 15.27
N ASN A 4 -4.61 -4.86 14.66
CA ASN A 4 -4.17 -3.52 14.30
C ASN A 4 -5.31 -2.54 14.55
N ALA A 5 -5.76 -2.50 15.80
CA ALA A 5 -6.15 -1.23 16.39
C ALA A 5 -4.88 -0.37 16.45
N ALA A 6 -4.44 0.14 15.29
CA ALA A 6 -3.48 1.21 15.19
C ALA A 6 -4.11 2.37 15.96
N GLN A 7 -3.76 2.43 17.24
CA GLN A 7 -4.10 3.38 18.27
C GLN A 7 -5.08 4.45 17.79
N GLU A 8 -6.25 4.53 18.42
CA GLU A 8 -7.11 5.73 18.38
C GLU A 8 -6.37 6.92 19.05
N ALA A 9 -5.23 7.29 18.47
CA ALA A 9 -4.54 8.51 18.75
C ALA A 9 -5.47 9.63 18.31
N LYS A 10 -5.65 10.64 19.16
CA LYS A 10 -6.44 11.83 18.83
C LYS A 10 -5.91 12.43 17.52
N LYS A 11 -6.65 12.22 16.43
CA LYS A 11 -6.33 12.78 15.11
C LYS A 11 -6.80 14.23 15.08
N SER A 12 -5.98 15.12 14.51
CA SER A 12 -6.42 16.50 14.28
C SER A 12 -7.48 16.55 13.17
N ASN A 13 -8.37 17.55 13.22
CA ASN A 13 -9.40 17.75 12.20
C ASN A 13 -8.82 17.87 10.79
N HIS A 14 -7.61 18.40 10.67
CA HIS A 14 -6.92 18.49 9.38
C HIS A 14 -6.55 17.09 8.82
N VAL A 15 -6.12 16.17 9.68
CA VAL A 15 -5.74 14.79 9.30
C VAL A 15 -6.97 13.95 8.94
N ILE A 16 -8.09 14.13 9.64
CA ILE A 16 -9.37 13.48 9.31
C ILE A 16 -9.82 13.91 7.91
N ARG A 17 -9.93 15.23 7.69
CA ARG A 17 -10.30 15.79 6.38
C ARG A 17 -9.37 15.34 5.25
N LYS A 18 -8.07 15.13 5.54
CA LYS A 18 -7.09 14.63 4.57
C LYS A 18 -7.31 13.15 4.23
N GLN A 19 -7.69 12.33 5.20
CA GLN A 19 -8.01 10.92 4.99
C GLN A 19 -9.31 10.77 4.19
N GLU A 20 -10.36 11.50 4.54
CA GLU A 20 -11.64 11.49 3.83
C GLU A 20 -11.46 11.83 2.35
N LYS A 21 -10.79 12.95 2.07
CA LYS A 21 -10.48 13.36 0.69
C LYS A 21 -9.64 12.34 -0.10
N ARG A 22 -8.81 11.55 0.58
CA ARG A 22 -8.02 10.50 -0.07
C ARG A 22 -8.85 9.24 -0.32
N ALA A 23 -9.78 8.92 0.57
CA ALA A 23 -10.62 7.74 0.49
C ALA A 23 -11.61 7.80 -0.68
N GLU A 24 -12.14 8.98 -1.01
CA GLU A 24 -13.15 9.18 -2.07
C GLU A 24 -12.76 8.59 -3.44
N GLY A 25 -11.48 8.59 -3.80
CA GLY A 25 -10.96 8.03 -5.05
C GLY A 25 -10.15 6.75 -4.90
N HIS A 26 -10.03 6.20 -3.69
CA HIS A 26 -9.09 5.12 -3.40
C HIS A 26 -9.73 3.74 -3.60
N LYS A 27 -10.05 3.41 -4.86
CA LYS A 27 -10.40 2.04 -5.27
C LYS A 27 -9.15 1.30 -5.74
N LEU A 28 -8.94 0.10 -5.19
CA LEU A 28 -7.93 -0.83 -5.66
C LEU A 28 -8.54 -1.76 -6.71
N ASP A 29 -7.71 -2.25 -7.62
CA ASP A 29 -8.11 -3.29 -8.55
C ASP A 29 -8.28 -4.63 -7.82
N PRO A 30 -9.33 -5.42 -8.10
CA PRO A 30 -9.59 -6.68 -7.38
C PRO A 30 -8.43 -7.67 -7.44
N HIS A 31 -7.67 -7.70 -8.53
CA HIS A 31 -6.50 -8.59 -8.67
C HIS A 31 -5.37 -8.18 -7.72
N ILE A 32 -5.25 -6.88 -7.42
CA ILE A 32 -4.27 -6.36 -6.47
C ILE A 32 -4.71 -6.64 -5.03
N GLU A 33 -6.02 -6.52 -4.72
CA GLU A 33 -6.56 -6.87 -3.40
C GLU A 33 -6.34 -8.35 -3.04
N GLU A 34 -6.49 -9.24 -4.01
CA GLU A 34 -6.19 -10.67 -3.84
C GLU A 34 -4.70 -10.91 -3.52
N GLN A 35 -3.79 -10.25 -4.24
CA GLN A 35 -2.35 -10.36 -3.98
C GLN A 35 -1.96 -9.81 -2.60
N PHE A 36 -2.56 -8.71 -2.15
CA PHE A 36 -2.39 -8.20 -0.80
C PHE A 36 -2.88 -9.20 0.26
N SER A 37 -4.03 -9.84 0.03
CA SER A 37 -4.57 -10.88 0.91
C SER A 37 -3.66 -12.10 0.98
N GLY A 38 -2.99 -12.45 -0.11
CA GLY A 38 -1.99 -13.52 -0.18
C GLY A 38 -0.61 -13.16 0.41
N GLY A 39 -0.38 -11.90 0.76
CA GLY A 39 0.90 -11.41 1.32
C GLY A 39 2.09 -11.45 0.35
N ARG A 40 1.85 -11.66 -0.95
CA ARG A 40 2.87 -11.70 -2.01
C ARG A 40 2.37 -10.94 -3.23
N LEU A 41 3.15 -9.95 -3.65
CA LEU A 41 2.85 -9.12 -4.82
C LEU A 41 3.69 -9.58 -6.01
N LEU A 42 3.08 -9.59 -7.20
CA LEU A 42 3.81 -9.78 -8.45
C LEU A 42 4.36 -8.42 -8.92
N ALA A 43 5.65 -8.37 -9.24
CA ALA A 43 6.33 -7.18 -9.74
C ALA A 43 7.29 -7.55 -10.89
N CYS A 44 7.56 -6.59 -11.77
CA CYS A 44 8.46 -6.77 -12.89
C CYS A 44 9.78 -6.05 -12.62
N ILE A 45 10.91 -6.78 -12.62
CA ILE A 45 12.24 -6.17 -12.49
C ILE A 45 12.49 -5.28 -13.72
N ALA A 46 12.51 -3.97 -13.51
CA ALA A 46 12.76 -2.99 -14.57
C ALA A 46 14.26 -2.70 -14.76
N SER A 47 15.06 -3.00 -13.74
CA SER A 47 16.52 -2.83 -13.75
C SER A 47 17.26 -3.95 -14.50
N ARG A 48 18.57 -3.78 -14.72
CA ARG A 48 19.47 -4.79 -15.29
C ARG A 48 20.50 -5.22 -14.23
N PRO A 49 20.18 -6.19 -13.37
CA PRO A 49 20.99 -6.50 -12.17
C PRO A 49 22.45 -6.82 -12.47
N GLY A 50 22.74 -7.48 -13.61
CA GLY A 50 24.10 -7.80 -14.01
C GLY A 50 24.99 -6.59 -14.32
N GLN A 51 24.40 -5.39 -14.53
CA GLN A 51 25.14 -4.15 -14.79
C GLN A 51 25.06 -3.19 -13.61
N CYS A 52 23.87 -3.05 -13.00
CA CYS A 52 23.64 -2.08 -11.92
C CYS A 52 23.78 -2.67 -10.50
N GLY A 53 23.89 -3.99 -10.35
CA GLY A 53 23.99 -4.68 -9.05
C GLY A 53 22.71 -4.63 -8.21
N ARG A 54 21.57 -4.22 -8.77
CA ARG A 54 20.28 -4.07 -8.08
C ARG A 54 19.14 -4.72 -8.86
N ALA A 55 18.14 -5.22 -8.15
CA ALA A 55 16.95 -5.87 -8.71
C ALA A 55 15.70 -5.05 -8.39
N ASP A 56 15.72 -3.79 -8.84
CA ASP A 56 14.64 -2.84 -8.65
C ASP A 56 13.55 -3.02 -9.73
N GLY A 57 12.28 -2.89 -9.32
CA GLY A 57 11.08 -3.07 -10.15
C GLY A 57 9.80 -3.00 -9.32
#